data_AF-A0A2S2PH98-F1
#
_entry.id   AF-A0A2S2PH98-F1
#
_cell.length_a   1.000
_cell.length_b   1.000
_cell.length_c   1.000
_cell.angle_alpha   90.00
_cell.angle_beta   90.00
_cell.angle_gamma   90.00
#
_symmetry.space_group_name_H-M   'P 1'
#
loop_
_entity.id
_entity.type
_entity.pdbx_description
1 polymer ?
#
loop_
_entity_poly.entity_id
_entity_poly.type
_entity_poly.pdbx_seq_one_letter_code
_entity_poly.pdbx_strand_id
1 'polypeptide(L)'
;MYGMYMLRMEEMKLNVGRRRVQEKLLYHVTTESRAMESLNSGLDWRRTRRNKFGCGVSFSDDADYANYYADNSPSEDTRVIMMCLVLEKKTYVVPRRYLGSTLVIPPDQADTTMSHNKRVIVKYNDNEFYPLYFVYYQRRPEYRTTSKYNHANSRRLQLEDAIDAMNIYDDPYGGEPSYFSDLYEELQSQYDDY
;
A
#
# COMPACT_ATOMS: atom_id res chain seq x y z
N MET A 1 21.78 1.58 9.77
CA MET A 1 20.72 1.96 8.81
C MET A 1 21.04 3.25 8.07
N TYR A 2 21.13 4.41 8.71
CA TYR A 2 21.28 5.71 8.00
C TYR A 2 22.46 5.78 7.02
N GLY A 3 23.65 5.28 7.39
CA GLY A 3 24.79 5.26 6.46
C GLY A 3 24.54 4.43 5.19
N MET A 4 23.84 3.29 5.30
CA MET A 4 23.49 2.45 4.15
C MET A 4 22.41 3.10 3.27
N TYR A 5 21.46 3.80 3.89
CA TYR A 5 20.48 4.60 3.19
C TYR A 5 21.14 5.72 2.35
N MET A 6 22.07 6.46 2.95
CA MET A 6 22.81 7.51 2.25
C MET A 6 23.65 6.96 1.10
N LEU A 7 24.32 5.82 1.31
CA LEU A 7 25.07 5.13 0.26
C LEU A 7 24.13 4.75 -0.90
N ARG A 8 23.00 4.11 -0.59
CA ARG A 8 22.02 3.69 -1.60
C ARG A 8 21.46 4.86 -2.40
N MET A 9 21.19 5.99 -1.73
CA MET A 9 20.76 7.22 -2.40
C MET A 9 21.80 7.68 -3.44
N GLU A 10 23.08 7.73 -3.08
CA GLU A 10 24.13 8.15 -4.01
C GLU A 10 24.33 7.14 -5.15
N GLU A 11 24.24 5.83 -4.91
CA GLU A 11 24.25 4.81 -5.96
C GLU A 11 23.11 5.01 -6.98
N MET A 12 21.89 5.25 -6.50
CA MET A 12 20.74 5.50 -7.37
C MET A 12 20.94 6.76 -8.20
N LYS A 13 21.48 7.83 -7.59
CA LYS A 13 21.77 9.10 -8.27
C LYS A 13 22.86 8.96 -9.33
N LEU A 14 23.87 8.12 -9.10
CA LEU A 14 24.91 7.83 -10.09
C LEU A 14 24.36 7.03 -11.28
N ASN A 15 23.44 6.09 -11.03
CA ASN A 15 22.89 5.23 -12.06
C ASN A 15 22.01 5.99 -13.07
N VAL A 16 21.10 6.85 -12.61
CA VAL A 16 20.12 7.51 -13.48
C VAL A 16 20.22 9.04 -13.53
N GLY A 17 21.16 9.62 -12.78
CA GLY A 17 21.31 11.06 -12.62
C GLY A 17 20.54 11.61 -11.42
N ARG A 18 21.13 12.61 -10.73
CA ARG A 18 20.63 13.18 -9.47
C ARG A 18 19.18 13.65 -9.51
N ARG A 19 18.71 14.21 -10.63
CA ARG A 19 17.35 14.77 -10.78
C ARG A 19 16.24 13.72 -10.86
N ARG A 20 16.59 12.44 -11.04
CA ARG A 20 15.61 11.35 -11.21
C ARG A 20 15.34 10.55 -9.95
N VAL A 21 16.12 10.76 -8.88
CA VAL A 21 15.88 10.13 -7.58
C VAL A 21 15.17 11.13 -6.69
N GLN A 22 13.99 10.76 -6.20
CA GLN A 22 13.20 11.52 -5.25
C GLN A 22 13.34 10.90 -3.86
N GLU A 23 13.37 11.75 -2.85
CA GLU A 23 13.24 11.37 -1.45
C GLU A 23 11.88 11.86 -0.96
N LYS A 24 11.05 10.95 -0.45
CA LYS A 24 9.70 11.24 0.04
C LYS A 24 9.60 10.93 1.53
N LEU A 25 8.89 11.77 2.27
CA LEU A 25 8.49 11.48 3.64
C LEU A 25 7.16 10.71 3.60
N LEU A 26 7.17 9.43 3.99
CA LEU A 26 6.01 8.54 3.95
C LEU A 26 5.78 7.86 5.31
N TYR A 27 4.57 7.32 5.49
CA TYR A 27 4.13 6.69 6.72
C TYR A 27 4.07 5.18 6.59
N HIS A 28 4.57 4.47 7.60
CA HIS A 28 4.38 3.04 7.82
C HIS A 28 3.79 2.84 9.21
N VAL A 29 2.66 2.14 9.32
CA VAL A 29 1.99 1.94 10.62
C VAL A 29 2.08 0.48 11.02
N THR A 30 2.52 0.24 12.25
CA THR A 30 2.75 -1.10 12.79
C THR A 30 2.54 -1.15 14.30
N THR A 31 2.70 -2.33 14.90
CA THR A 31 2.67 -2.51 16.36
C THR A 31 3.95 -1.99 17.00
N GLU A 32 3.90 -1.64 18.29
CA GLU A 32 5.08 -1.16 19.01
C GLU A 32 6.22 -2.19 18.99
N SER A 33 5.92 -3.46 19.25
CA SER A 33 6.91 -4.54 19.23
C SER A 33 7.68 -4.61 17.91
N ARG A 34 6.97 -4.56 16.77
CA ARG A 34 7.55 -4.60 15.43
C ARG A 34 8.31 -3.33 15.08
N ALA A 35 7.82 -2.18 15.53
CA ALA A 35 8.52 -0.91 15.36
C ALA A 35 9.88 -0.97 16.09
N MET A 36 9.90 -1.40 17.35
CA MET A 36 11.14 -1.52 18.12
C MET A 36 12.09 -2.57 17.56
N GLU A 37 11.57 -3.70 17.09
CA GLU A 37 12.38 -4.72 16.41
C GLU A 37 13.06 -4.16 15.15
N SER A 38 12.34 -3.33 14.40
CA SER A 38 12.86 -2.72 13.16
C SER A 38 14.08 -1.82 13.37
N LEU A 39 14.31 -1.32 14.59
CA LEU A 39 15.51 -0.56 14.92
C LEU A 39 16.79 -1.40 14.86
N ASN A 40 16.67 -2.71 15.09
CA ASN A 40 17.79 -3.64 15.08
C ASN A 40 17.97 -4.32 13.72
N SER A 41 16.86 -4.77 13.10
CA SER A 41 16.89 -5.61 11.90
C SER A 41 16.37 -4.94 10.63
N GLY A 42 15.87 -3.69 10.70
CA GLY A 42 15.10 -3.08 9.61
C GLY A 42 13.66 -3.62 9.53
N LEU A 43 12.88 -3.09 8.58
CA LEU A 43 11.50 -3.53 8.34
C LEU A 43 11.51 -4.81 7.49
N ASP A 44 11.18 -5.95 8.12
CA ASP A 44 11.14 -7.24 7.43
C ASP A 44 9.81 -7.46 6.70
N TRP A 45 9.82 -7.27 5.38
CA TRP A 45 8.65 -7.49 4.55
C TRP A 45 8.20 -8.96 4.51
N ARG A 46 9.07 -9.93 4.83
CA ARG A 46 8.73 -11.37 4.79
C ARG A 46 7.69 -11.73 5.84
N ARG A 47 7.51 -10.87 6.84
CA ARG A 47 6.49 -11.00 7.90
C ARG A 47 5.16 -10.35 7.51
N THR A 48 5.14 -9.57 6.43
CA THR A 48 3.95 -8.88 5.95
C THR A 48 3.06 -9.83 5.16
N ARG A 49 1.83 -10.03 5.64
CA ARG A 49 0.79 -10.80 4.93
C ARG A 49 0.03 -9.99 3.88
N ARG A 50 0.13 -8.65 3.94
CA ARG A 50 -0.58 -7.71 3.08
C ARG A 50 0.33 -7.22 1.97
N ASN A 51 0.33 -7.95 0.86
CA ASN A 51 1.24 -7.76 -0.27
C ASN A 51 0.51 -7.47 -1.58
N LYS A 52 -0.71 -6.90 -1.54
CA LYS A 52 -1.55 -6.67 -2.74
C LYS A 52 -0.83 -5.96 -3.89
N PHE A 53 0.13 -5.09 -3.57
CA PHE A 53 0.90 -4.31 -4.54
C PHE A 53 2.39 -4.71 -4.61
N GLY A 54 2.79 -5.76 -3.88
CA GLY A 54 4.19 -6.19 -3.80
C GLY A 54 4.53 -6.89 -2.49
N CYS A 55 5.40 -7.89 -2.57
CA CYS A 55 6.09 -8.52 -1.45
C CYS A 55 7.26 -7.65 -0.98
N GLY A 56 6.93 -6.50 -0.39
CA GLY A 56 7.88 -5.54 0.13
C GLY A 56 7.29 -4.75 1.30
N VAL A 57 8.02 -3.75 1.77
CA VAL A 57 7.55 -2.85 2.83
C VAL A 57 6.64 -1.81 2.21
N SER A 58 5.41 -1.72 2.71
CA SER A 58 4.40 -0.77 2.23
C SER A 58 4.42 0.53 3.01
N PHE A 59 4.37 1.65 2.29
CA PHE A 59 4.30 3.01 2.80
C PHE A 59 3.12 3.76 2.18
N SER A 60 2.66 4.83 2.82
CA SER A 60 1.63 5.73 2.29
C SER A 60 2.01 7.20 2.51
N ASP A 61 1.52 8.08 1.64
CA ASP A 61 1.57 9.53 1.86
C ASP A 61 0.44 10.03 2.78
N ASP A 62 -0.49 9.14 3.16
CA ASP A 62 -1.62 9.42 4.02
C ASP A 62 -1.56 8.55 5.29
N ALA A 63 -1.38 9.19 6.44
CA ALA A 63 -1.27 8.50 7.72
C ALA A 63 -2.58 7.80 8.13
N ASP A 64 -3.74 8.34 7.78
CA ASP A 64 -5.04 7.70 8.05
C ASP A 64 -5.19 6.45 7.19
N TYR A 65 -4.75 6.50 5.92
CA TYR A 65 -4.75 5.33 5.03
C TYR A 65 -3.82 4.24 5.59
N ALA A 66 -2.58 4.59 5.94
CA ALA A 66 -1.62 3.65 6.50
C ALA A 66 -2.13 3.01 7.79
N ASN A 67 -2.74 3.81 8.69
CA ASN A 67 -3.31 3.32 9.94
C ASN A 67 -4.52 2.41 9.72
N TYR A 68 -5.45 2.81 8.86
CA TYR A 68 -6.65 2.03 8.57
C TYR A 68 -6.31 0.62 8.05
N TYR A 69 -5.34 0.54 7.15
CA TYR A 69 -4.84 -0.71 6.57
C TYR A 69 -3.62 -1.31 7.32
N ALA A 70 -3.29 -0.83 8.51
CA ALA A 70 -2.24 -1.41 9.37
C ALA A 70 -2.69 -2.74 9.98
N ASP A 71 -1.74 -3.60 10.37
CA ASP A 71 -2.09 -4.86 11.04
C ASP A 71 -2.95 -4.58 12.29
N ASN A 72 -4.10 -5.26 12.34
CA ASN A 72 -5.12 -5.05 13.36
C ASN A 72 -5.11 -6.12 14.44
N SER A 73 -4.01 -6.88 14.54
CA SER A 73 -3.79 -7.87 15.60
C SER A 73 -4.25 -7.33 16.96
N PRO A 74 -5.12 -8.05 17.68
CA PRO A 74 -5.63 -7.64 18.99
C PRO A 74 -4.58 -7.81 20.11
N SER A 75 -3.40 -8.36 19.80
CA SER A 75 -2.36 -8.67 20.79
C SER A 75 -1.68 -7.45 21.41
N GLU A 76 -1.79 -6.28 20.77
CA GLU A 76 -1.20 -5.03 21.24
C GLU A 76 -2.20 -3.91 20.97
N ASP A 77 -2.36 -2.99 21.91
CA ASP A 77 -3.18 -1.78 21.72
C ASP A 77 -2.33 -0.55 21.41
N THR A 78 -1.06 -0.51 21.81
CA THR A 78 -0.12 0.52 21.34
C THR A 78 0.17 0.32 19.86
N ARG A 79 0.19 1.42 19.11
CA ARG A 79 0.58 1.47 17.71
C ARG A 79 1.61 2.55 17.49
N VAL A 80 2.37 2.39 16.42
CA VAL A 80 3.41 3.33 16.02
C VAL A 80 3.18 3.73 14.57
N ILE A 81 3.10 5.03 14.33
CA ILE A 81 3.29 5.61 13.00
C ILE A 81 4.78 5.89 12.85
N MET A 82 5.43 5.17 11.94
CA MET A 82 6.80 5.44 11.54
C MET A 82 6.77 6.43 10.38
N MET A 83 7.46 7.56 10.54
CA MET A 83 7.70 8.52 9.47
C MET A 83 9.05 8.20 8.85
N CYS A 84 9.06 7.79 7.59
CA CYS A 84 10.23 7.28 6.91
C CYS A 84 10.60 8.16 5.71
N LEU A 85 11.89 8.42 5.54
CA LEU A 85 12.43 8.90 4.27
C LEU A 85 12.51 7.71 3.32
N VAL A 86 11.94 7.82 2.12
CA VAL A 86 11.83 6.74 1.14
C VAL A 86 12.36 7.21 -0.20
N LEU A 87 13.29 6.43 -0.77
CA LEU A 87 13.87 6.70 -2.08
C LEU A 87 13.01 6.11 -3.19
N GLU A 88 12.70 6.93 -4.19
CA GLU A 88 11.94 6.53 -5.36
C GLU A 88 12.64 7.03 -6.62
N LYS A 89 12.83 6.16 -7.61
CA LYS A 89 13.47 6.52 -8.88
C LYS A 89 12.56 6.25 -10.08
N LYS A 90 12.06 5.03 -10.19
CA LYS A 90 11.12 4.58 -11.23
C LYS A 90 10.07 3.71 -10.57
N THR A 91 8.82 4.01 -10.90
CA THR A 91 7.66 3.38 -10.27
C THR A 91 6.88 2.58 -11.29
N TYR A 92 6.56 1.34 -10.94
CA TYR A 92 5.62 0.49 -11.65
C TYR A 92 4.26 0.56 -10.97
N VAL A 93 3.23 1.04 -11.68
CA VAL A 93 1.88 1.09 -11.14
C VAL A 93 1.23 -0.29 -11.32
N VAL A 94 0.86 -0.92 -10.21
CA VAL A 94 0.22 -2.25 -10.22
C VAL A 94 -1.20 -2.12 -10.79
N PRO A 95 -1.52 -2.80 -11.92
CA PRO A 95 -2.84 -2.74 -12.52
C PRO A 95 -3.94 -3.24 -11.58
N ARG A 96 -5.14 -2.66 -11.65
CA ARG A 96 -6.26 -3.00 -10.74
C ARG A 96 -6.66 -4.49 -10.78
N ARG A 97 -6.56 -5.12 -11.96
CA ARG A 97 -6.89 -6.54 -12.19
C ARG A 97 -5.76 -7.51 -11.82
N TYR A 98 -4.56 -7.00 -11.48
CA TYR A 98 -3.40 -7.84 -11.16
C TYR A 98 -3.12 -7.81 -9.66
N LEU A 99 -3.00 -8.98 -9.05
CA LEU A 99 -2.52 -9.12 -7.68
C LEU A 99 -0.99 -9.03 -7.70
N GLY A 100 -0.44 -7.92 -7.24
CA GLY A 100 1.01 -7.74 -7.05
C GLY A 100 1.60 -8.62 -5.95
N SER A 101 0.82 -9.54 -5.34
CA SER A 101 1.21 -10.41 -4.24
C SER A 101 2.27 -11.44 -4.60
N THR A 102 2.61 -11.60 -5.88
CA THR A 102 3.71 -12.44 -6.35
C THR A 102 4.96 -11.63 -6.70
N LEU A 103 4.86 -10.30 -6.77
CA LEU A 103 5.98 -9.44 -7.11
C LEU A 103 6.94 -9.37 -5.92
N VAL A 104 8.07 -10.05 -6.00
CA VAL A 104 9.21 -9.90 -5.06
C VAL A 104 10.28 -8.93 -5.57
N ILE A 105 10.18 -8.54 -6.85
CA ILE A 105 10.99 -7.52 -7.50
C ILE A 105 10.03 -6.72 -8.41
N PRO A 106 10.14 -5.37 -8.48
CA PRO A 106 9.34 -4.57 -9.40
C PRO A 106 9.63 -4.89 -10.88
N PRO A 107 8.62 -4.88 -11.77
CA PRO A 107 8.81 -4.96 -13.21
C PRO A 107 9.54 -3.75 -13.81
N ASP A 108 9.91 -3.84 -15.10
CA ASP A 108 10.39 -2.73 -15.93
C ASP A 108 11.58 -1.94 -15.37
N GLN A 109 12.47 -2.59 -14.62
CA GLN A 109 13.61 -1.94 -13.95
C GLN A 109 13.18 -0.86 -12.94
N ALA A 110 11.93 -0.88 -12.50
CA ALA A 110 11.46 -0.07 -11.40
C ALA A 110 12.15 -0.52 -10.09
N ASP A 111 12.26 0.41 -9.15
CA ASP A 111 12.68 0.14 -7.77
C ASP A 111 11.50 0.16 -6.81
N THR A 112 10.33 0.58 -7.30
CA THR A 112 9.14 0.84 -6.52
C THR A 112 7.94 0.31 -7.27
N THR A 113 7.02 -0.36 -6.56
CA THR A 113 5.66 -0.55 -7.06
C THR A 113 4.72 0.40 -6.34
N MET A 114 3.66 0.81 -7.03
CA MET A 114 2.68 1.74 -6.49
C MET A 114 1.26 1.25 -6.79
N SER A 115 0.34 1.45 -5.87
CA SER A 115 -1.08 1.18 -6.12
C SER A 115 -1.63 2.09 -7.22
N HIS A 116 -2.64 1.64 -7.94
CA HIS A 116 -3.32 2.44 -8.98
C HIS A 116 -3.84 3.78 -8.46
N ASN A 117 -4.33 3.83 -7.21
CA ASN A 117 -4.79 5.05 -6.54
C ASN A 117 -3.65 5.88 -5.91
N LYS A 118 -2.38 5.48 -6.12
CA LYS A 118 -1.16 6.17 -5.66
C LYS A 118 -1.00 6.29 -4.14
N ARG A 119 -1.84 5.60 -3.34
CA ARG A 119 -1.81 5.64 -1.88
C ARG A 119 -0.83 4.67 -1.23
N VAL A 120 -0.43 3.62 -1.93
CA VAL A 120 0.53 2.62 -1.43
C VAL A 120 1.76 2.61 -2.30
N ILE A 121 2.91 2.76 -1.67
CA ILE A 121 4.23 2.69 -2.27
C ILE A 121 4.95 1.51 -1.63
N VAL A 122 5.47 0.57 -2.41
CA VAL A 122 6.14 -0.63 -1.89
C VAL A 122 7.61 -0.61 -2.28
N LYS A 123 8.47 -0.83 -1.27
CA LYS A 123 9.92 -0.92 -1.40
C LYS A 123 10.40 -2.32 -1.08
N TYR A 124 11.39 -2.77 -1.85
CA TYR A 124 11.86 -4.16 -1.83
C TYR A 124 13.27 -4.31 -1.25
N ASN A 125 14.00 -3.19 -1.15
CA ASN A 125 15.35 -3.14 -0.62
C ASN A 125 15.36 -2.33 0.67
N ASP A 126 15.92 -2.91 1.73
CA ASP A 126 15.92 -2.35 3.08
C ASP A 126 16.70 -1.04 3.21
N ASN A 127 17.61 -0.77 2.27
CA ASN A 127 18.41 0.46 2.24
C ASN A 127 17.74 1.59 1.44
N GLU A 128 16.55 1.37 0.89
CA GLU A 128 15.82 2.40 0.12
C GLU A 128 14.83 3.19 0.99
N PHE A 129 14.85 2.97 2.30
CA PHE A 129 14.10 3.76 3.26
C PHE A 129 14.84 3.89 4.59
N TYR A 130 14.52 4.93 5.34
CA TYR A 130 15.08 5.18 6.66
C TYR A 130 14.00 5.72 7.60
N PRO A 131 13.71 5.02 8.72
CA PRO A 131 12.75 5.51 9.70
C PRO A 131 13.35 6.70 10.47
N LEU A 132 12.71 7.86 10.36
CA LEU A 132 13.16 9.13 10.93
C LEU A 132 12.50 9.42 12.28
N TYR A 133 11.20 9.16 12.40
CA TYR A 133 10.43 9.40 13.63
C TYR A 133 9.47 8.25 13.92
N PHE A 134 9.19 8.06 15.22
CA PHE A 134 8.23 7.09 15.75
C PHE A 134 7.20 7.86 16.56
N VAL A 135 5.94 7.81 16.14
CA VAL A 135 4.82 8.46 16.83
C VAL A 135 3.97 7.38 17.47
N TYR A 136 4.00 7.32 18.79
CA TYR A 136 3.27 6.34 19.59
C TYR A 136 1.85 6.84 19.88
N TYR A 137 0.87 5.97 19.73
CA TYR A 137 -0.53 6.26 20.07
C TYR A 137 -1.24 4.99 20.53
N GLN A 138 -2.27 5.18 21.33
CA GLN A 138 -3.14 4.08 21.73
C GLN A 138 -4.20 3.85 20.66
N ARG A 139 -4.27 2.64 20.11
CA ARG A 139 -5.40 2.24 19.28
C ARG A 139 -6.62 2.04 20.16
N ARG A 140 -7.66 2.82 19.89
CA ARG A 140 -8.98 2.61 20.48
C ARG A 140 -9.95 2.16 19.40
N PRO A 141 -10.62 1.00 19.54
CA PRO A 141 -11.56 0.49 18.56
C PRO A 141 -12.62 1.52 18.13
N GLU A 142 -13.07 2.35 19.06
CA GLU A 142 -14.04 3.43 18.82
C GLU A 142 -13.60 4.44 17.75
N TYR A 143 -12.30 4.64 17.55
CA TYR A 143 -11.75 5.58 16.56
C TYR A 143 -11.39 4.91 15.22
N ARG A 144 -11.56 3.58 15.07
CA ARG A 144 -11.42 2.97 13.73
C ARG A 144 -12.53 3.41 12.80
N THR A 145 -13.72 3.65 13.34
CA THR A 145 -14.87 4.02 12.53
C THR A 145 -14.82 5.45 12.02
N THR A 146 -13.99 6.31 12.62
CA THR A 146 -13.83 7.72 12.24
C THR A 146 -12.85 7.93 11.09
N SER A 147 -12.14 6.89 10.64
CA SER A 147 -11.30 6.97 9.45
C SER A 147 -12.15 7.29 8.22
N LYS A 148 -11.68 8.20 7.35
CA LYS A 148 -12.41 8.53 6.11
C LYS A 148 -12.52 7.33 5.16
N TYR A 149 -11.66 6.33 5.33
CA TYR A 149 -11.68 5.09 4.58
C TYR A 149 -12.69 4.06 5.08
N ASN A 150 -13.26 4.27 6.27
CA ASN A 150 -14.28 3.36 6.81
C ASN A 150 -15.58 3.42 5.99
N HIS A 151 -16.07 4.63 5.68
CA HIS A 151 -17.31 4.81 4.92
C HIS A 151 -17.16 4.43 3.43
N ALA A 152 -15.99 4.69 2.84
CA ALA A 152 -15.69 4.33 1.46
C ALA A 152 -15.69 2.80 1.25
N ASN A 153 -15.13 2.05 2.21
CA ASN A 153 -15.10 0.59 2.11
C ASN A 153 -16.45 -0.08 2.36
N SER A 154 -17.32 0.47 3.22
CA SER A 154 -18.67 -0.09 3.40
C SER A 154 -19.48 -0.05 2.09
N ARG A 155 -19.37 1.03 1.30
CA ARG A 155 -20.03 1.12 -0.01
C ARG A 155 -19.40 0.19 -1.04
N ARG A 156 -18.07 0.06 -1.01
CA ARG A 156 -17.34 -0.83 -1.92
C ARG A 156 -17.61 -2.31 -1.65
N LEU A 157 -17.68 -2.73 -0.39
CA LEU A 157 -18.05 -4.11 -0.02
C LEU A 157 -19.49 -4.41 -0.46
N GLN A 158 -20.42 -3.47 -0.26
CA GLN A 158 -21.79 -3.61 -0.78
C GLN A 158 -21.84 -3.72 -2.31
N LEU A 159 -20.96 -3.02 -3.03
CA LEU A 159 -20.85 -3.12 -4.49
C LEU A 159 -20.20 -4.42 -4.94
N GLU A 160 -19.11 -4.87 -4.29
CA GLU A 160 -18.47 -6.16 -4.56
C GLU A 160 -19.43 -7.33 -4.27
N ASP A 161 -20.18 -7.28 -3.16
CA ASP A 161 -21.24 -8.24 -2.82
C ASP A 161 -22.41 -8.17 -3.81
N ALA A 162 -22.79 -6.98 -4.29
CA ALA A 162 -23.84 -6.82 -5.30
C ALA A 162 -23.40 -7.31 -6.69
N ILE A 163 -22.13 -7.12 -7.06
CA ILE A 163 -21.54 -7.64 -8.30
C ILE A 163 -21.45 -9.17 -8.22
N ASP A 164 -21.01 -9.74 -7.10
CA ASP A 164 -21.01 -11.19 -6.91
C ASP A 164 -22.44 -11.76 -6.91
N ALA A 165 -23.42 -11.07 -6.33
CA ALA A 165 -24.83 -11.45 -6.41
C ALA A 165 -25.41 -11.35 -7.84
N MET A 166 -24.92 -10.41 -8.66
CA MET A 166 -25.30 -10.29 -10.08
C MET A 166 -24.62 -11.35 -10.95
N ASN A 167 -23.36 -11.73 -10.67
CA ASN A 167 -22.64 -12.80 -11.34
C ASN A 167 -23.16 -14.21 -11.00
N ILE A 168 -23.97 -14.35 -9.94
CA ILE A 168 -24.67 -15.62 -9.62
C ILE A 168 -25.86 -15.88 -10.57
N TYR A 169 -26.30 -14.87 -11.32
CA TYR A 169 -27.30 -15.02 -12.39
C TYR A 169 -26.65 -15.03 -13.78
N ASP A 170 -25.57 -15.80 -13.96
CA ASP A 170 -25.15 -16.19 -15.31
C ASP A 170 -26.17 -17.17 -15.88
N ASP A 171 -26.95 -16.67 -16.85
CA ASP A 171 -27.88 -17.41 -17.68
C ASP A 171 -27.14 -18.61 -18.33
N PRO A 172 -27.60 -19.86 -18.14
CA PRO A 172 -26.98 -21.04 -18.74
C PRO A 172 -27.05 -21.07 -20.28
N TYR A 173 -27.64 -20.06 -20.92
CA TYR A 173 -27.75 -19.94 -22.38
C TYR A 173 -27.01 -18.73 -22.97
N GLY A 174 -25.71 -18.61 -22.69
CA GLY A 174 -24.67 -18.09 -23.61
C GLY A 174 -25.01 -16.92 -24.54
N GLY A 175 -25.41 -15.76 -23.99
CA GLY A 175 -25.46 -14.48 -24.72
C GLY A 175 -24.20 -13.64 -24.44
N GLU A 176 -23.65 -12.99 -25.47
CA GLU A 176 -22.40 -12.21 -25.36
C GLU A 176 -22.48 -11.04 -24.34
N PRO A 177 -21.37 -10.72 -23.63
CA PRO A 177 -21.38 -9.86 -22.44
C PRO A 177 -21.21 -8.36 -22.76
N SER A 178 -21.70 -7.86 -23.89
CA SER A 178 -21.40 -6.48 -24.31
C SER A 178 -22.14 -5.41 -23.51
N TYR A 179 -23.34 -5.69 -22.99
CA TYR A 179 -24.15 -4.70 -22.26
C TYR A 179 -23.74 -4.52 -20.79
N PHE A 180 -23.05 -5.50 -20.21
CA PHE A 180 -22.67 -5.49 -18.79
C PHE A 180 -21.36 -4.72 -18.52
N SER A 181 -20.48 -4.63 -19.52
CA SER A 181 -19.21 -3.90 -19.42
C SER A 181 -19.42 -2.39 -19.28
N ASP A 182 -20.37 -1.85 -20.04
CA ASP A 182 -20.58 -0.39 -20.10
C ASP A 182 -21.26 0.13 -18.83
N LEU A 183 -22.21 -0.64 -18.27
CA LEU A 183 -22.85 -0.31 -16.98
C LEU A 183 -21.85 -0.40 -15.81
N TYR A 184 -20.90 -1.33 -15.90
CA TYR A 184 -19.81 -1.48 -14.93
C TYR A 184 -18.86 -0.27 -14.98
N GLU A 185 -18.48 0.19 -16.17
CA GLU A 185 -17.63 1.38 -16.32
C GLU A 185 -18.35 2.66 -15.87
N GLU A 186 -19.64 2.81 -16.14
CA GLU A 186 -20.44 3.96 -15.74
C GLU A 186 -20.65 4.03 -14.22
N LEU A 187 -20.91 2.88 -13.57
CA LEU A 187 -21.01 2.79 -12.12
C LEU A 187 -19.66 2.97 -11.43
N GLN A 188 -18.55 2.48 -11.99
CA GLN A 188 -17.22 2.63 -11.40
C GLN A 188 -16.73 4.09 -11.46
N SER A 189 -17.04 4.81 -12.55
CA SER A 189 -16.72 6.22 -12.78
C SER A 189 -17.34 7.15 -11.72
N GLN A 190 -18.59 6.90 -11.31
CA GLN A 190 -19.27 7.71 -10.27
C GLN A 190 -18.63 7.63 -8.87
N TYR A 191 -17.81 6.63 -8.60
CA TYR A 191 -17.14 6.45 -7.31
C TYR A 191 -15.68 6.89 -7.29
N ASP A 192 -15.07 7.17 -8.45
CA ASP A 192 -13.67 7.61 -8.55
C ASP A 192 -13.50 9.12 -8.23
N ASP A 193 -14.60 9.84 -7.98
CA ASP A 193 -14.64 11.26 -7.57
C ASP A 193 -14.60 11.50 -6.03
N TYR A 194 -14.38 10.45 -5.20
CA TYR A 194 -14.35 10.53 -3.72
C TYR A 194 -13.06 10.00 -3.07
#